data_AF-A0AA39Z8P5-F1
#
_entry.id   AF-A0AA39Z8P5-F1
#
_cell.length_a   1.000
_cell.length_b   1.000
_cell.length_c   1.000
_cell.angle_alpha   90.00
_cell.angle_beta   90.00
_cell.angle_gamma   90.00
#
_symmetry.space_group_name_H-M   'P 1'
#
loop_
_entity.id
_entity.type
_entity.pdbx_description
1 polymer ?
#
loop_
_entity_poly.entity_id
_entity_poly.type
_entity_poly.pdbx_seq_one_letter_code
_entity_poly.pdbx_strand_id
1 'polypeptide(L)'
;MSSCLLSATRRQINTLRISPATPSPGRYFRTPSSRALTTATGKLEATRPYALLSYSTGASAAADRPSFFRRTASVTGRILLFTTLGFIMAAAPAYESAKTILSPPDDAASLAMFTPEDDDAKAKEAYINSHPLVAALRADPDMVESRPHMKIPETWRRHNLTGGTLMGPGKVTVPPFSWSERSGKSYVQISHVGTDLCGHEGIIHGGFLATMLDEGLARCSFPVLPFNVGMTAKLEINYKAPAMANQYLVLRATTVKAEGRKAWVEGQIETLPTEEGQQPTVLATASALFISPRQASRKLGVVNTGDSNITWHPSLSRHERNQLRGQRGFTVWFTGLSASGKSTVATALEQHLLHIGLAAYRLDGDNVRFGLNKDLGFSEKDRNENIRRIAEVAKLFADSSTIALTSFISPYRADRQIARDLHANASQSGDDALPFIEVFVDIPLEEAEKRDPKGLYKKARAGEIKDFTGISAPYEAPENPEITIRTDQLSVEDSVRKIVEYLAEKGLISQTTETR
;
A
#
# COMPACT_ATOMS: atom_id res chain seq x y z
N MET A 1 43.60 6.76 38.23
CA MET A 1 44.69 5.84 38.64
C MET A 1 44.17 4.41 38.50
N SER A 2 45.03 3.47 38.06
CA SER A 2 44.82 2.00 37.98
C SER A 2 43.61 1.51 37.15
N SER A 3 43.69 0.58 36.18
CA SER A 3 44.56 -0.57 35.85
C SER A 3 44.15 -1.92 36.46
N CYS A 4 43.65 -2.82 35.60
CA CYS A 4 43.73 -4.30 35.55
C CYS A 4 42.67 -4.82 34.54
N LEU A 5 42.81 -5.82 33.65
CA LEU A 5 43.72 -6.98 33.42
C LEU A 5 43.10 -8.36 33.74
N LEU A 6 42.75 -9.07 32.64
CA LEU A 6 42.94 -10.51 32.34
C LEU A 6 42.27 -11.66 33.13
N SER A 7 41.98 -12.73 32.36
CA SER A 7 42.01 -14.19 32.71
C SER A 7 40.89 -14.80 33.59
N ALA A 8 40.65 -16.13 33.64
CA ALA A 8 40.73 -17.22 32.62
C ALA A 8 40.11 -18.55 33.13
N THR A 9 39.92 -19.53 32.23
CA THR A 9 39.93 -21.02 32.44
C THR A 9 38.86 -21.78 33.25
N ARG A 10 38.02 -22.53 32.51
CA ARG A 10 37.72 -24.00 32.59
C ARG A 10 37.60 -24.74 33.96
N ARG A 11 36.40 -25.33 34.20
CA ARG A 11 36.05 -26.80 34.21
C ARG A 11 34.54 -26.93 34.53
N GLN A 12 33.71 -27.77 33.88
CA GLN A 12 33.50 -29.23 34.06
C GLN A 12 33.28 -29.64 35.53
N ILE A 13 32.28 -30.44 35.93
CA ILE A 13 31.33 -31.33 35.21
C ILE A 13 30.01 -31.44 36.06
N ASN A 14 28.82 -31.92 35.64
CA ASN A 14 28.45 -33.27 35.19
C ASN A 14 27.01 -33.36 34.54
N THR A 15 26.56 -34.60 34.32
CA THR A 15 25.19 -35.16 34.08
C THR A 15 24.00 -34.48 34.79
N LEU A 16 22.77 -34.48 34.23
CA LEU A 16 21.99 -35.65 33.77
C LEU A 16 21.43 -35.62 32.33
N ARG A 17 21.20 -36.82 31.78
CA ARG A 17 20.60 -37.09 30.46
C ARG A 17 19.09 -37.34 30.59
N ILE A 18 18.36 -37.16 29.48
CA ILE A 18 17.61 -38.25 28.79
C ILE A 18 17.26 -37.77 27.36
N SER A 19 17.07 -38.70 26.43
CA SER A 19 16.77 -38.47 25.01
C SER A 19 15.58 -39.34 24.56
N PRO A 20 15.00 -39.14 23.36
CA PRO A 20 13.59 -39.46 23.08
C PRO A 20 13.30 -40.93 22.74
N ALA A 21 12.02 -41.31 22.86
CA ALA A 21 11.47 -42.55 22.31
C ALA A 21 9.99 -42.40 21.88
N THR A 22 9.63 -43.09 20.80
CA THR A 22 8.25 -43.36 20.33
C THR A 22 7.92 -44.85 20.58
N PRO A 23 6.93 -45.51 19.95
CA PRO A 23 5.52 -45.46 20.38
C PRO A 23 4.86 -46.85 20.63
N SER A 24 3.82 -46.88 21.50
CA SER A 24 2.94 -48.05 21.77
C SER A 24 3.62 -49.24 22.48
N PRO A 25 2.91 -50.23 23.10
CA PRO A 25 1.87 -51.07 22.47
C PRO A 25 0.66 -51.41 23.37
N GLY A 26 -0.25 -52.30 22.90
CA GLY A 26 -1.21 -53.02 23.77
C GLY A 26 -2.61 -53.24 23.17
N ARG A 27 -2.92 -54.48 22.75
CA ARG A 27 -4.30 -54.95 22.43
C ARG A 27 -4.76 -55.96 23.49
N TYR A 28 -6.06 -56.02 23.76
CA TYR A 28 -6.92 -57.20 24.08
C TYR A 28 -8.33 -56.65 24.46
N PHE A 29 -9.49 -57.31 24.30
CA PHE A 29 -9.86 -58.62 23.72
C PHE A 29 -11.01 -58.44 22.67
N ARG A 30 -11.78 -59.48 22.31
CA ARG A 30 -12.71 -59.48 21.16
C ARG A 30 -14.02 -60.25 21.46
N THR A 31 -15.04 -60.04 20.61
CA THR A 31 -16.23 -60.91 20.35
C THR A 31 -17.28 -61.03 21.48
N PRO A 32 -18.52 -61.52 21.21
CA PRO A 32 -19.06 -62.07 19.94
C PRO A 32 -20.30 -61.32 19.36
N SER A 33 -20.80 -61.81 18.22
CA SER A 33 -22.06 -61.39 17.58
C SER A 33 -22.90 -62.59 17.14
N SER A 34 -24.23 -62.50 17.25
CA SER A 34 -25.23 -63.34 16.55
C SER A 34 -26.68 -62.90 16.87
N ARG A 35 -27.77 -63.43 16.28
CA ARG A 35 -28.10 -63.66 14.84
C ARG A 35 -29.58 -64.15 14.70
N ALA A 36 -30.49 -63.27 14.26
CA ALA A 36 -31.72 -63.55 13.49
C ALA A 36 -32.92 -64.37 14.05
N LEU A 37 -34.05 -64.28 13.31
CA LEU A 37 -35.21 -65.21 13.15
C LEU A 37 -36.38 -65.27 14.17
N THR A 38 -37.44 -64.50 13.86
CA THR A 38 -38.84 -64.92 13.53
C THR A 38 -39.66 -65.93 14.37
N THR A 39 -40.86 -65.53 14.82
CA THR A 39 -42.19 -66.24 14.75
C THR A 39 -43.31 -65.36 15.36
N ALA A 40 -44.63 -65.62 15.26
CA ALA A 40 -45.52 -65.72 14.08
C ALA A 40 -47.00 -66.05 14.51
N THR A 41 -47.95 -65.10 14.42
CA THR A 41 -49.45 -65.25 14.55
C THR A 41 -50.13 -63.89 14.29
N GLY A 42 -51.34 -63.72 13.72
CA GLY A 42 -52.24 -64.62 12.97
C GLY A 42 -53.75 -64.22 13.05
N LYS A 43 -54.47 -64.15 11.90
CA LYS A 43 -55.96 -63.99 11.72
C LYS A 43 -56.57 -62.59 12.08
N LEU A 44 -57.68 -62.06 11.50
CA LEU A 44 -58.64 -62.35 10.39
C LEU A 44 -59.03 -60.98 9.73
N GLU A 45 -59.26 -60.81 8.42
CA GLU A 45 -60.54 -60.95 7.64
C GLU A 45 -61.80 -60.23 8.21
N ALA A 46 -62.70 -59.60 7.44
CA ALA A 46 -62.74 -59.19 6.01
C ALA A 46 -63.97 -58.27 5.71
N THR A 47 -63.98 -57.50 4.61
CA THR A 47 -65.15 -57.23 3.72
C THR A 47 -64.88 -56.26 2.53
N ARG A 48 -65.71 -56.35 1.49
CA ARG A 48 -65.95 -55.50 0.29
C ARG A 48 -67.50 -55.60 0.00
N PRO A 49 -68.16 -55.04 -1.08
CA PRO A 49 -67.67 -54.33 -2.29
C PRO A 49 -68.55 -53.15 -2.84
N TYR A 50 -68.17 -52.57 -4.00
CA TYR A 50 -68.95 -51.83 -5.05
C TYR A 50 -69.90 -50.65 -4.66
N ALA A 51 -70.34 -49.71 -5.53
CA ALA A 51 -69.80 -48.98 -6.72
C ALA A 51 -70.84 -47.92 -7.19
N LEU A 52 -70.47 -47.01 -8.13
CA LEU A 52 -71.24 -46.54 -9.33
C LEU A 52 -70.92 -45.08 -9.80
N LEU A 53 -70.95 -44.88 -11.13
CA LEU A 53 -71.32 -43.71 -11.98
C LEU A 53 -70.96 -42.27 -11.53
N SER A 54 -70.28 -41.37 -12.26
CA SER A 54 -70.23 -40.95 -13.69
C SER A 54 -71.32 -39.95 -14.17
N TYR A 55 -70.93 -38.74 -14.59
CA TYR A 55 -71.27 -38.12 -15.90
C TYR A 55 -70.45 -36.81 -16.13
N SER A 56 -70.81 -35.96 -17.11
CA SER A 56 -69.85 -35.14 -17.89
C SER A 56 -70.08 -33.62 -17.94
N THR A 57 -69.08 -32.92 -18.50
CA THR A 57 -69.16 -31.66 -19.26
C THR A 57 -69.76 -30.40 -18.62
N GLY A 58 -68.89 -29.41 -18.37
CA GLY A 58 -69.24 -27.99 -18.25
C GLY A 58 -68.08 -27.11 -18.74
N ALA A 59 -68.37 -25.99 -19.40
CA ALA A 59 -67.39 -25.07 -19.96
C ALA A 59 -67.72 -23.61 -19.61
N SER A 60 -66.78 -22.69 -19.86
CA SER A 60 -66.76 -21.29 -19.36
C SER A 60 -66.36 -21.17 -17.88
N ALA A 61 -65.67 -20.11 -17.42
CA ALA A 61 -65.25 -18.88 -18.09
C ALA A 61 -63.74 -18.61 -17.96
N ALA A 62 -63.19 -17.79 -18.86
CA ALA A 62 -61.81 -17.31 -18.76
C ALA A 62 -61.70 -16.18 -17.72
N ALA A 63 -60.79 -16.32 -16.76
CA ALA A 63 -60.40 -15.26 -15.83
C ALA A 63 -58.95 -14.87 -16.11
N ASP A 64 -58.73 -13.61 -16.49
CA ASP A 64 -57.46 -13.15 -17.04
C ASP A 64 -56.35 -13.13 -15.97
N ARG A 65 -55.22 -13.79 -16.25
CA ARG A 65 -54.10 -13.96 -15.31
C ARG A 65 -52.93 -13.08 -15.75
N PRO A 66 -52.56 -12.03 -14.98
CA PRO A 66 -51.48 -11.12 -15.38
C PRO A 66 -50.17 -11.90 -15.52
N SER A 67 -49.51 -11.71 -16.67
CA SER A 67 -48.38 -12.54 -17.09
C SER A 67 -47.19 -12.49 -16.12
N PHE A 68 -46.47 -13.62 -16.06
CA PHE A 68 -45.30 -13.83 -15.20
C PHE A 68 -44.29 -12.66 -15.24
N PHE A 69 -44.06 -12.11 -16.45
CA PHE A 69 -43.18 -10.96 -16.69
C PHE A 69 -43.54 -9.70 -15.90
N ARG A 70 -44.83 -9.40 -15.67
CA ARG A 70 -45.21 -8.22 -14.87
C ARG A 70 -44.88 -8.39 -13.38
N ARG A 71 -44.96 -9.62 -12.86
CA ARG A 71 -44.52 -9.90 -11.47
C ARG A 71 -42.99 -9.82 -11.36
N THR A 72 -42.24 -10.50 -12.23
CA THR A 72 -40.77 -10.51 -12.14
C THR A 72 -40.18 -9.11 -12.28
N ALA A 73 -40.60 -8.31 -13.26
CA ALA A 73 -40.13 -6.93 -13.45
C ALA A 73 -40.34 -6.06 -12.20
N SER A 74 -41.51 -6.17 -11.54
CA SER A 74 -41.82 -5.39 -10.33
C SER A 74 -40.98 -5.78 -9.11
N VAL A 75 -40.53 -7.04 -9.04
CA VAL A 75 -39.68 -7.54 -7.94
C VAL A 75 -38.22 -7.19 -8.21
N THR A 76 -37.71 -7.45 -9.41
CA THR A 76 -36.32 -7.14 -9.80
C THR A 76 -36.02 -5.65 -9.70
N GLY A 77 -36.95 -4.78 -10.16
CA GLY A 77 -36.77 -3.32 -10.05
C GLY A 77 -36.68 -2.82 -8.60
N ARG A 78 -37.47 -3.41 -7.69
CA ARG A 78 -37.40 -3.08 -6.25
C ARG A 78 -36.11 -3.59 -5.60
N ILE A 79 -35.71 -4.83 -5.90
CA ILE A 79 -34.44 -5.38 -5.41
C ILE A 79 -33.27 -4.50 -5.87
N LEU A 80 -33.21 -4.13 -7.15
CA LEU A 80 -32.14 -3.31 -7.70
C LEU A 80 -32.07 -1.92 -7.04
N LEU A 81 -33.22 -1.29 -6.78
CA LEU A 81 -33.28 0.00 -6.09
C LEU A 81 -32.79 -0.08 -4.63
N PHE A 82 -33.18 -1.13 -3.89
CA PHE A 82 -32.71 -1.32 -2.52
C PHE A 82 -31.24 -1.72 -2.45
N THR A 83 -30.72 -2.49 -3.41
CA THR A 83 -29.28 -2.82 -3.43
C THR A 83 -28.43 -1.62 -3.81
N THR A 84 -28.85 -0.75 -4.73
CA THR A 84 -28.08 0.47 -5.07
C THR A 84 -28.12 1.51 -3.96
N LEU A 85 -29.28 1.77 -3.33
CA LEU A 85 -29.33 2.63 -2.13
C LEU A 85 -28.47 2.05 -1.00
N GLY A 86 -28.57 0.74 -0.74
CA GLY A 86 -27.77 0.07 0.28
C GLY A 86 -26.26 0.19 0.03
N PHE A 87 -25.83 0.03 -1.22
CA PHE A 87 -24.41 0.14 -1.59
C PHE A 87 -23.90 1.59 -1.50
N ILE A 88 -24.70 2.57 -1.91
CA ILE A 88 -24.36 4.01 -1.78
C ILE A 88 -24.25 4.41 -0.29
N MET A 89 -25.23 4.02 0.53
CA MET A 89 -25.26 4.28 1.97
C MET A 89 -24.08 3.62 2.72
N ALA A 90 -23.69 2.40 2.30
CA ALA A 90 -22.53 1.70 2.88
C ALA A 90 -21.17 2.22 2.39
N ALA A 91 -21.08 2.71 1.15
CA ALA A 91 -19.83 3.18 0.56
C ALA A 91 -19.49 4.64 0.90
N ALA A 92 -20.48 5.50 1.14
CA ALA A 92 -20.24 6.93 1.40
C ALA A 92 -19.30 7.21 2.61
N PRO A 93 -19.43 6.54 3.77
CA PRO A 93 -18.50 6.74 4.89
C PRO A 93 -17.07 6.27 4.58
N ALA A 94 -16.92 5.22 3.75
CA ALA A 94 -15.62 4.72 3.32
C ALA A 94 -14.96 5.65 2.29
N TYR A 95 -15.75 6.26 1.39
CA TYR A 95 -15.27 7.22 0.40
C TYR A 95 -14.73 8.49 1.06
N GLU A 96 -15.49 9.12 1.96
CA GLU A 96 -15.02 10.32 2.66
C GLU A 96 -13.83 10.01 3.60
N SER A 97 -13.82 8.83 4.25
CA SER A 97 -12.62 8.37 5.00
C SER A 97 -11.39 8.26 4.10
N ALA A 98 -11.50 7.62 2.93
CA ALA A 98 -10.40 7.45 1.98
C ALA A 98 -9.91 8.80 1.41
N LYS A 99 -10.84 9.71 1.13
CA LYS A 99 -10.57 11.08 0.67
C LYS A 99 -9.81 11.91 1.71
N THR A 100 -10.17 11.81 3.00
CA THR A 100 -9.42 12.45 4.09
C THR A 100 -8.03 11.82 4.32
N ILE A 101 -7.85 10.52 4.02
CA ILE A 101 -6.53 9.86 4.03
C ILE A 101 -5.65 10.35 2.86
N LEU A 102 -6.21 10.48 1.66
CA LEU A 102 -5.49 10.86 0.43
C LEU A 102 -5.20 12.37 0.31
N SER A 103 -5.90 13.21 1.05
CA SER A 103 -5.70 14.66 1.08
C SER A 103 -6.04 15.19 2.47
N PRO A 104 -5.09 15.13 3.43
CA PRO A 104 -5.33 15.61 4.77
C PRO A 104 -5.56 17.13 4.77
N PRO A 105 -6.39 17.66 5.70
CA PRO A 105 -6.66 19.09 5.83
C PRO A 105 -5.40 19.96 5.92
N ASP A 106 -5.40 21.11 5.26
CA ASP A 106 -4.39 22.14 5.46
C ASP A 106 -4.48 22.77 6.88
N ASP A 107 -3.56 23.68 7.20
CA ASP A 107 -3.49 24.30 8.52
C ASP A 107 -4.76 25.09 8.88
N ALA A 108 -5.28 25.90 7.94
CA ALA A 108 -6.48 26.69 8.15
C ALA A 108 -7.74 25.82 8.20
N ALA A 109 -7.86 24.83 7.30
CA ALA A 109 -8.94 23.85 7.31
C ALA A 109 -8.97 23.06 8.63
N SER A 110 -7.81 22.71 9.19
CA SER A 110 -7.74 21.97 10.47
C SER A 110 -8.30 22.74 11.67
N LEU A 111 -8.30 24.08 11.64
CA LEU A 111 -8.86 24.93 12.69
C LEU A 111 -10.39 24.93 12.69
N ALA A 112 -11.00 24.92 11.50
CA ALA A 112 -12.46 24.95 11.30
C ALA A 112 -13.16 23.58 11.45
N MET A 113 -12.40 22.49 11.56
CA MET A 113 -12.94 21.13 11.59
C MET A 113 -13.37 20.61 12.97
N PHE A 114 -13.09 21.35 14.04
CA PHE A 114 -13.62 21.04 15.37
C PHE A 114 -14.89 21.84 15.65
N THR A 115 -15.87 21.19 16.25
CA THR A 115 -17.08 21.83 16.79
C THR A 115 -17.23 21.34 18.23
N PRO A 116 -17.13 22.24 19.23
CA PRO A 116 -17.32 21.86 20.63
C PRO A 116 -18.68 21.21 20.89
N GLU A 117 -18.67 20.00 21.46
CA GLU A 117 -19.88 19.16 21.63
C GLU A 117 -20.78 19.65 22.78
N ASP A 118 -20.20 20.24 23.82
CA ASP A 118 -20.89 20.72 25.02
C ASP A 118 -20.43 22.15 25.43
N ASP A 119 -21.07 22.73 26.44
CA ASP A 119 -20.79 24.11 26.88
C ASP A 119 -19.45 24.26 27.64
N ASP A 120 -18.91 23.18 28.22
CA ASP A 120 -17.60 23.15 28.87
C ASP A 120 -16.48 23.22 27.82
N ALA A 121 -16.61 22.44 26.75
CA ALA A 121 -15.76 22.50 25.58
C ALA A 121 -15.84 23.87 24.89
N LYS A 122 -17.03 24.49 24.77
CA LYS A 122 -17.17 25.87 24.24
C LYS A 122 -16.44 26.89 25.10
N ALA A 123 -16.59 26.81 26.43
CA ALA A 123 -15.91 27.72 27.35
C ALA A 123 -14.38 27.58 27.26
N LYS A 124 -13.87 26.35 27.21
CA LYS A 124 -12.43 26.06 27.08
C LYS A 124 -11.85 26.49 25.74
N GLU A 125 -12.59 26.30 24.65
CA GLU A 125 -12.23 26.79 23.32
C GLU A 125 -12.20 28.32 23.26
N ALA A 126 -13.22 28.99 23.80
CA ALA A 126 -13.30 30.44 23.84
C ALA A 126 -12.17 31.05 24.69
N TYR A 127 -11.89 30.45 25.86
CA TYR A 127 -10.80 30.90 26.74
C TYR A 127 -9.45 30.87 26.01
N ILE A 128 -9.07 29.74 25.40
CA ILE A 128 -7.80 29.63 24.65
C ILE A 128 -7.75 30.66 23.51
N ASN A 129 -8.82 30.80 22.72
CA ASN A 129 -8.87 31.76 21.61
C ASN A 129 -8.74 33.23 22.05
N SER A 130 -9.23 33.56 23.24
CA SER A 130 -9.19 34.92 23.81
C SER A 130 -7.86 35.27 24.49
N HIS A 131 -6.98 34.29 24.72
CA HIS A 131 -5.81 34.46 25.58
C HIS A 131 -4.73 35.37 24.94
N PRO A 132 -4.11 36.31 25.68
CA PRO A 132 -3.09 37.20 25.14
C PRO A 132 -1.90 36.50 24.45
N LEU A 133 -1.49 35.31 24.91
CA LEU A 133 -0.45 34.51 24.25
C LEU A 133 -0.88 34.05 22.86
N VAL A 134 -2.17 33.72 22.66
CA VAL A 134 -2.72 33.33 21.36
C VAL A 134 -2.83 34.52 20.42
N ALA A 135 -3.19 35.70 20.93
CA ALA A 135 -3.15 36.94 20.15
C ALA A 135 -1.71 37.27 19.69
N ALA A 136 -0.71 37.09 20.55
CA ALA A 136 0.70 37.28 20.21
C ALA A 136 1.21 36.26 19.16
N LEU A 137 0.90 34.97 19.34
CA LEU A 137 1.28 33.90 18.39
C LEU A 137 0.60 34.02 17.02
N ARG A 138 -0.57 34.68 16.95
CA ARG A 138 -1.27 35.03 15.70
C ARG A 138 -0.74 36.30 15.02
N ALA A 139 0.01 37.13 15.74
CA ALA A 139 0.64 38.35 15.21
C ALA A 139 2.07 38.10 14.70
N ASP A 140 2.68 36.98 15.06
CA ASP A 140 3.99 36.54 14.57
C ASP A 140 3.88 35.97 13.14
N PRO A 141 4.55 36.57 12.12
CA PRO A 141 4.42 36.14 10.73
C PRO A 141 5.17 34.83 10.41
N ASP A 142 6.11 34.39 11.24
CA ASP A 142 6.87 33.15 11.02
C ASP A 142 6.12 31.92 11.57
N MET A 143 5.15 32.14 12.45
CA MET A 143 4.30 31.12 13.08
C MET A 143 3.11 30.70 12.22
N VAL A 144 2.87 29.39 12.12
CA VAL A 144 1.70 28.82 11.44
C VAL A 144 0.79 28.14 12.46
N GLU A 145 -0.42 28.68 12.64
CA GLU A 145 -1.45 28.09 13.51
C GLU A 145 -2.15 26.90 12.83
N SER A 146 -2.37 25.81 13.59
CA SER A 146 -3.07 24.60 13.15
C SER A 146 -3.66 23.81 14.33
N ARG A 147 -4.50 22.81 14.03
CA ARG A 147 -4.82 21.70 14.95
C ARG A 147 -4.39 20.37 14.33
N PRO A 148 -3.16 19.90 14.60
CA PRO A 148 -2.62 18.70 13.95
C PRO A 148 -3.45 17.43 14.15
N HIS A 149 -4.15 17.31 15.28
CA HIS A 149 -5.06 16.19 15.59
C HIS A 149 -6.28 16.13 14.66
N MET A 150 -6.77 17.28 14.19
CA MET A 150 -7.92 17.34 13.27
C MET A 150 -7.54 16.91 11.85
N LYS A 151 -6.25 17.01 11.48
CA LYS A 151 -5.72 16.48 10.21
C LYS A 151 -5.73 14.96 10.13
N ILE A 152 -5.84 14.26 11.28
CA ILE A 152 -5.99 12.80 11.31
C ILE A 152 -7.43 12.45 10.87
N PRO A 153 -7.64 11.56 9.88
CA PRO A 153 -8.96 11.10 9.46
C PRO A 153 -9.76 10.53 10.64
N GLU A 154 -11.04 10.85 10.76
CA GLU A 154 -11.82 10.61 11.98
C GLU A 154 -11.83 9.12 12.41
N THR A 155 -11.98 8.21 11.45
CA THR A 155 -11.95 6.76 11.65
C THR A 155 -10.62 6.24 12.20
N TRP A 156 -9.51 6.94 11.94
CA TRP A 156 -8.19 6.63 12.49
C TRP A 156 -7.91 7.40 13.77
N ARG A 157 -8.46 8.63 13.87
CA ARG A 157 -8.32 9.53 15.02
C ARG A 157 -8.81 8.86 16.31
N ARG A 158 -9.94 8.15 16.27
CA ARG A 158 -10.49 7.34 17.37
C ARG A 158 -9.55 6.23 17.89
N HIS A 159 -8.54 5.83 17.11
CA HIS A 159 -7.53 4.84 17.47
C HIS A 159 -6.12 5.44 17.65
N ASN A 160 -5.99 6.77 17.57
CA ASN A 160 -4.76 7.48 17.87
C ASN A 160 -4.69 7.78 19.39
N LEU A 161 -3.48 7.73 19.98
CA LEU A 161 -3.29 7.94 21.41
C LEU A 161 -3.67 9.38 21.81
N THR A 162 -3.05 10.38 21.19
CA THR A 162 -3.19 11.79 21.56
C THR A 162 -4.33 12.49 20.83
N GLY A 163 -4.59 12.10 19.58
CA GLY A 163 -5.72 12.61 18.79
C GLY A 163 -7.10 12.03 19.15
N GLY A 164 -7.16 10.97 19.97
CA GLY A 164 -8.41 10.28 20.30
C GLY A 164 -8.47 9.76 21.73
N THR A 165 -7.61 8.80 22.08
CA THR A 165 -7.69 8.08 23.37
C THR A 165 -7.56 9.01 24.59
N LEU A 166 -6.75 10.06 24.46
CA LEU A 166 -6.51 11.09 25.49
C LEU A 166 -7.34 12.37 25.27
N MET A 167 -8.30 12.37 24.34
CA MET A 167 -9.14 13.54 24.00
C MET A 167 -10.61 13.37 24.41
N GLY A 168 -11.34 14.49 24.43
CA GLY A 168 -12.77 14.56 24.74
C GLY A 168 -13.06 14.88 26.21
N PRO A 169 -14.34 14.77 26.64
CA PRO A 169 -14.78 15.08 28.00
C PRO A 169 -13.94 14.36 29.07
N GLY A 170 -13.68 15.08 30.17
CA GLY A 170 -12.80 14.66 31.25
C GLY A 170 -11.30 14.63 30.91
N LYS A 171 -10.88 14.70 29.64
CA LYS A 171 -9.48 14.53 29.20
C LYS A 171 -8.94 15.81 28.57
N VAL A 172 -8.25 15.73 27.43
CA VAL A 172 -7.96 16.89 26.58
C VAL A 172 -9.27 17.31 25.88
N THR A 173 -10.03 18.18 26.56
CA THR A 173 -11.43 18.51 26.22
C THR A 173 -11.61 19.09 24.82
N VAL A 174 -10.66 19.89 24.35
CA VAL A 174 -10.64 20.47 23.01
C VAL A 174 -9.32 20.13 22.31
N PRO A 175 -9.31 19.84 20.98
CA PRO A 175 -8.09 19.47 20.28
C PRO A 175 -7.04 20.60 20.39
N PRO A 176 -5.81 20.32 20.87
CA PRO A 176 -4.81 21.33 21.13
C PRO A 176 -4.51 22.23 19.93
N PHE A 177 -4.53 23.54 20.16
CA PHE A 177 -4.04 24.53 19.21
C PHE A 177 -2.52 24.46 19.16
N SER A 178 -1.93 24.60 17.98
CA SER A 178 -0.49 24.49 17.75
C SER A 178 0.02 25.56 16.80
N TRP A 179 1.13 26.19 17.14
CA TRP A 179 1.87 27.13 16.30
C TRP A 179 3.25 26.55 15.99
N SER A 180 3.59 26.47 14.71
CA SER A 180 4.90 25.96 14.26
C SER A 180 5.60 27.01 13.38
N GLU A 181 6.85 27.33 13.71
CA GLU A 181 7.71 28.18 12.88
C GLU A 181 8.03 27.43 11.57
N ARG A 182 7.85 28.07 10.40
CA ARG A 182 8.06 27.40 9.09
C ARG A 182 9.47 26.83 8.89
N SER A 183 10.44 27.37 9.60
CA SER A 183 11.84 26.93 9.64
C SER A 183 12.06 25.61 10.40
N GLY A 184 11.09 25.15 11.20
CA GLY A 184 11.26 24.06 12.16
C GLY A 184 12.14 24.41 13.36
N LYS A 185 12.41 25.70 13.61
CA LYS A 185 13.20 26.17 14.75
C LYS A 185 12.41 26.19 16.06
N SER A 186 11.12 26.52 16.05
CA SER A 186 10.30 26.57 17.27
C SER A 186 8.86 26.09 17.07
N TYR A 187 8.24 25.66 18.18
CA TYR A 187 6.89 25.13 18.25
C TYR A 187 6.24 25.47 19.60
N VAL A 188 4.96 25.86 19.57
CA VAL A 188 4.14 26.09 20.77
C VAL A 188 2.82 25.35 20.63
N GLN A 189 2.35 24.71 21.70
CA GLN A 189 1.04 24.06 21.74
C GLN A 189 0.29 24.45 23.02
N ILE A 190 -1.00 24.72 22.93
CA ILE A 190 -1.86 25.05 24.07
C ILE A 190 -2.98 24.00 24.19
N SER A 191 -3.16 23.47 25.39
CA SER A 191 -4.13 22.40 25.69
C SER A 191 -4.83 22.63 27.04
N HIS A 192 -6.07 22.16 27.17
CA HIS A 192 -6.73 21.96 28.46
C HIS A 192 -6.52 20.51 28.91
N VAL A 193 -6.37 20.26 30.21
CA VAL A 193 -6.25 18.91 30.78
C VAL A 193 -7.26 18.65 31.89
N GLY A 194 -8.14 17.67 31.72
CA GLY A 194 -9.17 17.29 32.71
C GLY A 194 -8.78 16.14 33.65
N THR A 195 -9.72 15.75 34.51
CA THR A 195 -9.58 14.78 35.61
C THR A 195 -9.32 13.33 35.19
N ASP A 196 -9.77 12.89 34.01
CA ASP A 196 -9.60 11.52 33.53
C ASP A 196 -8.14 11.20 33.16
N LEU A 197 -7.29 12.21 33.11
CA LEU A 197 -5.85 12.10 32.90
C LEU A 197 -5.07 12.01 34.22
N CYS A 198 -5.77 11.99 35.37
CA CYS A 198 -5.14 11.92 36.70
C CYS A 198 -4.48 10.57 36.98
N GLY A 199 -3.29 10.62 37.59
CA GLY A 199 -2.62 9.46 38.20
C GLY A 199 -2.82 9.39 39.71
N HIS A 200 -3.18 10.51 40.32
CA HIS A 200 -3.57 10.68 41.72
C HIS A 200 -4.66 11.76 41.78
N GLU A 201 -5.41 11.86 42.88
CA GLU A 201 -6.54 12.78 42.99
C GLU A 201 -6.12 14.23 42.67
N GLY A 202 -6.76 14.83 41.66
CA GLY A 202 -6.46 16.17 41.16
C GLY A 202 -5.14 16.35 40.40
N ILE A 203 -4.25 15.35 40.32
CA ILE A 203 -2.92 15.46 39.71
C ILE A 203 -2.81 14.62 38.43
N ILE A 204 -2.55 15.29 37.31
CA ILE A 204 -2.33 14.70 35.98
C ILE A 204 -1.16 13.71 36.04
N HIS A 205 -1.37 12.52 35.48
CA HIS A 205 -0.37 11.47 35.45
C HIS A 205 0.89 11.92 34.68
N GLY A 206 2.08 11.75 35.25
CA GLY A 206 3.34 12.19 34.62
C GLY A 206 3.54 11.61 33.20
N GLY A 207 3.05 10.40 32.95
CA GLY A 207 3.06 9.79 31.61
C GLY A 207 2.26 10.55 30.53
N PHE A 208 1.24 11.33 30.91
CA PHE A 208 0.56 12.24 29.98
C PHE A 208 1.49 13.38 29.56
N LEU A 209 2.14 14.04 30.54
CA LEU A 209 3.13 15.09 30.26
C LEU A 209 4.29 14.55 29.40
N ALA A 210 4.75 13.32 29.67
CA ALA A 210 5.75 12.65 28.85
C ALA A 210 5.29 12.43 27.40
N THR A 211 4.05 11.98 27.21
CA THR A 211 3.45 11.76 25.88
C THR A 211 3.34 13.08 25.10
N MET A 212 2.94 14.17 25.77
CA MET A 212 2.82 15.48 25.13
C MET A 212 4.19 16.10 24.83
N LEU A 213 5.19 15.94 25.73
CA LEU A 213 6.58 16.33 25.45
C LEU A 213 7.15 15.56 24.26
N ASP A 214 6.94 14.25 24.19
CA ASP A 214 7.40 13.43 23.05
C ASP A 214 6.81 13.93 21.73
N GLU A 215 5.49 14.11 21.67
CA GLU A 215 4.82 14.59 20.46
C GLU A 215 5.19 16.04 20.10
N GLY A 216 5.17 16.97 21.06
CA GLY A 216 5.41 18.39 20.82
C GLY A 216 6.85 18.68 20.38
N LEU A 217 7.83 18.03 21.02
CA LEU A 217 9.23 18.14 20.59
C LEU A 217 9.44 17.41 19.25
N ALA A 218 8.73 16.31 18.97
CA ALA A 218 8.77 15.66 17.65
C ALA A 218 8.28 16.62 16.56
N ARG A 219 7.09 17.24 16.75
CA ARG A 219 6.50 18.19 15.80
C ARG A 219 7.41 19.38 15.52
N CYS A 220 8.09 19.91 16.53
CA CYS A 220 9.12 20.95 16.37
C CYS A 220 10.22 20.51 15.39
N SER A 221 10.70 19.26 15.50
CA SER A 221 11.78 18.75 14.64
C SER A 221 11.37 18.45 13.20
N PHE A 222 10.08 18.34 12.89
CA PHE A 222 9.65 17.83 11.59
C PHE A 222 10.17 18.63 10.39
N PRO A 223 10.08 19.98 10.31
CA PRO A 223 10.54 20.71 9.13
C PRO A 223 12.06 20.69 8.90
N VAL A 224 12.87 20.35 9.91
CA VAL A 224 14.33 20.19 9.79
C VAL A 224 14.77 18.73 9.53
N LEU A 225 13.82 17.78 9.51
CA LEU A 225 14.08 16.36 9.34
C LEU A 225 13.66 15.87 7.94
N PRO A 226 14.46 15.03 7.26
CA PRO A 226 14.08 14.47 5.98
C PRO A 226 12.73 13.76 6.03
N PHE A 227 11.91 14.00 5.00
CA PHE A 227 10.53 13.54 4.86
C PHE A 227 9.55 14.08 5.92
N ASN A 228 9.91 15.16 6.63
CA ASN A 228 9.11 15.82 7.66
C ASN A 228 8.66 14.91 8.82
N VAL A 229 9.47 13.91 9.16
CA VAL A 229 9.18 12.95 10.25
C VAL A 229 10.44 12.60 11.03
N GLY A 230 10.30 12.57 12.35
CA GLY A 230 11.27 12.01 13.28
C GLY A 230 10.66 10.91 14.16
N MET A 231 11.47 9.94 14.54
CA MET A 231 11.15 8.96 15.59
C MET A 231 12.05 9.21 16.81
N THR A 232 11.49 9.12 18.00
CA THR A 232 12.19 9.38 19.27
C THR A 232 13.27 8.32 19.52
N ALA A 233 14.53 8.74 19.51
CA ALA A 233 15.68 7.87 19.78
C ALA A 233 16.26 8.08 21.19
N LYS A 234 16.04 9.25 21.78
CA LYS A 234 16.19 9.53 23.22
C LYS A 234 15.16 10.59 23.60
N LEU A 235 14.53 10.44 24.76
CA LEU A 235 13.77 11.47 25.45
C LEU A 235 14.18 11.44 26.92
N GLU A 236 14.55 12.59 27.48
CA GLU A 236 14.92 12.75 28.89
C GLU A 236 14.07 13.86 29.50
N ILE A 237 13.24 13.51 30.48
CA ILE A 237 12.25 14.41 31.09
C ILE A 237 12.61 14.66 32.55
N ASN A 238 12.59 15.92 32.94
CA ASN A 238 12.80 16.38 34.30
C ASN A 238 11.51 17.06 34.80
N TYR A 239 10.69 16.33 35.55
CA TYR A 239 9.53 16.89 36.25
C TYR A 239 9.99 17.90 37.31
N LYS A 240 9.27 19.02 37.43
CA LYS A 240 9.61 20.17 38.27
C LYS A 240 8.51 20.49 39.29
N ALA A 241 7.24 20.36 38.89
CA ALA A 241 6.07 20.61 39.72
C ALA A 241 4.91 19.69 39.30
N PRO A 242 3.96 19.37 40.20
CA PRO A 242 2.77 18.60 39.84
C PRO A 242 1.89 19.40 38.87
N ALA A 243 1.43 18.75 37.81
CA ALA A 243 0.40 19.30 36.94
C ALA A 243 -0.98 18.98 37.52
N MET A 244 -1.75 20.01 37.89
CA MET A 244 -3.12 19.86 38.36
C MET A 244 -4.09 19.59 37.19
N ALA A 245 -5.23 18.98 37.48
CA ALA A 245 -6.34 18.87 36.54
C ALA A 245 -7.17 20.16 36.46
N ASN A 246 -7.93 20.28 35.38
CA ASN A 246 -8.77 21.43 35.00
C ASN A 246 -7.99 22.75 34.84
N GLN A 247 -6.74 22.66 34.37
CA GLN A 247 -5.90 23.80 34.02
C GLN A 247 -5.53 23.79 32.53
N TYR A 248 -4.95 24.89 32.06
CA TYR A 248 -4.40 25.02 30.72
C TYR A 248 -2.87 24.92 30.76
N LEU A 249 -2.32 24.19 29.80
CA LEU A 249 -0.90 23.92 29.65
C LEU A 249 -0.38 24.51 28.35
N VAL A 250 0.81 25.12 28.41
CA VAL A 250 1.59 25.49 27.24
C VAL A 250 2.76 24.53 27.13
N LEU A 251 2.89 23.85 26.00
CA LEU A 251 4.14 23.20 25.61
C LEU A 251 4.91 24.17 24.71
N ARG A 252 6.21 24.33 24.98
CA ARG A 252 7.16 25.02 24.09
C ARG A 252 8.28 24.06 23.72
N ALA A 253 8.71 24.09 22.46
CA ALA A 253 9.85 23.32 21.98
C ALA A 253 10.68 24.16 21.00
N THR A 254 11.99 23.91 21.00
CA THR A 254 12.98 24.58 20.17
C THR A 254 13.94 23.54 19.61
N THR A 255 14.10 23.51 18.28
CA THR A 255 15.14 22.73 17.61
C THR A 255 16.49 23.39 17.86
N VAL A 256 17.30 22.79 18.73
CA VAL A 256 18.64 23.27 19.09
C VAL A 256 19.63 23.01 17.96
N LYS A 257 19.51 21.87 17.26
CA LYS A 257 20.44 21.45 16.20
C LYS A 257 19.80 20.43 15.26
N ALA A 258 20.18 20.45 13.98
CA ALA A 258 19.89 19.37 13.04
C ALA A 258 21.14 18.96 12.25
N GLU A 259 21.34 17.66 12.03
CA GLU A 259 22.42 17.07 11.21
C GLU A 259 21.91 15.86 10.41
N GLY A 260 21.70 16.07 9.10
CA GLY A 260 21.34 15.02 8.14
C GLY A 260 19.98 14.37 8.39
N ARG A 261 19.92 13.40 9.30
CA ARG A 261 18.68 12.72 9.73
C ARG A 261 18.43 12.83 11.24
N LYS A 262 19.20 13.62 11.98
CA LYS A 262 19.08 13.82 13.42
C LYS A 262 18.62 15.24 13.72
N ALA A 263 17.72 15.40 14.68
CA ALA A 263 17.36 16.68 15.25
C ALA A 263 17.41 16.57 16.78
N TRP A 264 18.05 17.54 17.43
CA TRP A 264 18.08 17.70 18.87
C TRP A 264 17.13 18.83 19.22
N VAL A 265 16.18 18.55 20.11
CA VAL A 265 15.11 19.46 20.51
C VAL A 265 15.09 19.55 22.02
N GLU A 266 14.94 20.76 22.54
CA GLU A 266 14.69 21.02 23.95
C GLU A 266 13.33 21.68 24.09
N GLY A 267 12.68 21.52 25.25
CA GLY A 267 11.36 22.08 25.47
C GLY A 267 10.86 21.90 26.89
N GLN A 268 9.67 22.43 27.15
CA GLN A 268 9.03 22.37 28.46
C GLN A 268 7.51 22.40 28.35
N ILE A 269 6.84 21.86 29.37
CA ILE A 269 5.44 22.13 29.66
C ILE A 269 5.39 23.07 30.87
N GLU A 270 4.65 24.16 30.72
CA GLU A 270 4.40 25.19 31.74
C GLU A 270 2.89 25.43 31.88
N THR A 271 2.45 26.00 33.01
CA THR A 271 1.07 26.49 33.14
C THR A 271 0.85 27.71 32.24
N LEU A 272 -0.31 27.80 31.60
CA LEU A 272 -0.76 29.03 30.96
C LEU A 272 -1.15 30.03 32.07
N PRO A 273 -0.58 31.26 32.11
CA PRO A 273 -0.99 32.27 33.09
C PRO A 273 -2.46 32.63 32.96
N THR A 274 -3.18 32.68 34.07
CA THR A 274 -4.59 33.06 34.15
C THR A 274 -4.78 34.55 34.47
N GLU A 275 -3.77 35.20 35.06
CA GLU A 275 -3.80 36.61 35.47
C GLU A 275 -2.66 37.41 34.80
N GLU A 276 -2.86 38.71 34.58
CA GLU A 276 -1.85 39.58 33.98
C GLU A 276 -0.64 39.77 34.90
N GLY A 277 0.57 39.50 34.39
CA GLY A 277 1.81 39.53 35.16
C GLY A 277 2.13 38.24 35.96
N GLN A 278 1.21 37.28 36.02
CA GLN A 278 1.46 35.97 36.63
C GLN A 278 2.53 35.21 35.82
N GLN A 279 3.54 34.68 36.52
CA GLN A 279 4.61 33.90 35.88
C GLN A 279 4.17 32.45 35.60
N PRO A 280 4.44 31.90 34.40
CA PRO A 280 4.13 30.51 34.09
C PRO A 280 4.99 29.57 34.95
N THR A 281 4.36 28.57 35.56
CA THR A 281 5.07 27.57 36.38
C THR A 281 5.50 26.43 35.47
N VAL A 282 6.81 26.22 35.31
CA VAL A 282 7.35 25.08 34.57
C VAL A 282 7.05 23.78 35.32
N LEU A 283 6.32 22.87 34.69
CA LEU A 283 5.86 21.60 35.27
C LEU A 283 6.82 20.46 34.92
N ALA A 284 7.36 20.45 33.70
CA ALA A 284 8.38 19.51 33.26
C ALA A 284 9.23 20.11 32.13
N THR A 285 10.54 19.84 32.12
CA THR A 285 11.44 20.16 31.00
C THR A 285 11.92 18.88 30.33
N ALA A 286 12.22 18.92 29.03
CA ALA A 286 12.74 17.78 28.29
C ALA A 286 13.88 18.15 27.33
N SER A 287 14.78 17.18 27.10
CA SER A 287 15.66 17.14 25.94
C SER A 287 15.43 15.85 25.15
N ALA A 288 15.44 15.95 23.83
CA ALA A 288 15.10 14.85 22.95
C ALA A 288 16.01 14.79 21.72
N LEU A 289 16.23 13.57 21.22
CA LEU A 289 16.88 13.28 19.94
C LEU A 289 15.89 12.54 19.06
N PHE A 290 15.42 13.22 18.02
CA PHE A 290 14.62 12.61 16.96
C PHE A 290 15.50 12.19 15.81
N ILE A 291 15.21 11.02 15.24
CA ILE A 291 15.91 10.50 14.07
C ILE A 291 14.87 10.22 12.99
N SER A 292 14.96 10.94 11.87
CA SER A 292 14.24 10.57 10.64
C SER A 292 14.68 9.17 10.22
N PRO A 293 13.79 8.17 10.16
CA PRO A 293 14.19 6.79 9.92
C PRO A 293 15.03 6.62 8.65
N ARG A 294 15.99 5.68 8.63
CA ARG A 294 16.56 5.21 7.33
C ARG A 294 15.51 4.55 6.44
N GLN A 295 14.38 4.22 7.05
CA GLN A 295 13.13 3.78 6.45
C GLN A 295 12.09 4.90 6.52
N ALA A 296 12.46 6.16 6.24
CA ALA A 296 11.54 7.30 6.22
C ALA A 296 10.78 7.37 4.91
N SER A 297 11.39 7.34 3.71
CA SER A 297 10.61 6.92 2.54
C SER A 297 10.10 5.45 2.67
N ARG A 298 10.74 4.50 3.41
CA ARG A 298 10.14 3.17 3.74
C ARG A 298 9.02 3.25 4.79
N LYS A 299 8.73 4.47 5.28
CA LYS A 299 7.68 5.09 6.14
C LYS A 299 6.61 5.98 5.46
N LEU A 300 6.97 6.58 4.30
CA LEU A 300 6.37 7.82 3.76
C LEU A 300 6.40 7.95 2.23
N GLY A 301 7.02 6.99 1.51
CA GLY A 301 6.71 6.63 0.11
C GLY A 301 6.76 7.70 -0.96
N VAL A 302 7.61 8.71 -0.79
CA VAL A 302 7.97 9.59 -1.89
C VAL A 302 8.87 8.84 -2.88
N VAL A 303 8.23 8.10 -3.79
CA VAL A 303 8.62 7.98 -5.21
C VAL A 303 7.46 8.54 -6.05
N ASN A 304 7.06 9.76 -5.68
CA ASN A 304 5.92 10.55 -6.14
C ASN A 304 4.66 9.79 -6.65
N THR A 305 4.23 8.75 -5.93
CA THR A 305 3.02 7.97 -6.21
C THR A 305 2.32 7.46 -4.94
N GLY A 306 2.23 8.31 -3.91
CA GLY A 306 1.23 8.23 -2.83
C GLY A 306 1.33 7.11 -1.78
N ASP A 307 1.89 5.93 -2.07
CA ASP A 307 1.91 4.82 -1.10
C ASP A 307 3.07 4.97 -0.11
N SER A 308 2.78 5.70 0.97
CA SER A 308 3.70 6.19 1.97
C SER A 308 4.45 5.09 2.75
N ASN A 309 5.38 4.31 2.13
CA ASN A 309 5.82 2.93 2.47
C ASN A 309 7.21 2.43 1.86
N ILE A 310 7.99 3.07 0.94
CA ILE A 310 9.31 2.51 0.41
C ILE A 310 10.64 3.42 0.32
N THR A 311 11.75 3.10 1.05
CA THR A 311 13.21 3.51 0.87
C THR A 311 14.08 2.33 0.38
N TRP A 312 15.32 2.63 0.01
CA TRP A 312 16.37 1.67 -0.34
C TRP A 312 17.34 1.38 0.83
N HIS A 313 17.90 0.16 0.85
CA HIS A 313 19.08 -0.18 1.65
C HIS A 313 20.34 0.10 0.83
N PRO A 314 21.47 0.47 1.42
CA PRO A 314 22.75 0.48 0.71
C PRO A 314 23.03 -0.92 0.15
N SER A 315 23.21 -1.01 -1.17
CA SER A 315 23.55 -2.23 -1.89
C SER A 315 24.90 -2.09 -2.59
N LEU A 316 25.37 -3.19 -3.19
CA LEU A 316 26.29 -3.14 -4.31
C LEU A 316 25.80 -2.10 -5.34
N SER A 317 26.69 -1.26 -5.87
CA SER A 317 26.30 -0.32 -6.93
C SER A 317 26.00 -1.07 -8.23
N ARG A 318 25.18 -0.51 -9.12
CA ARG A 318 24.94 -1.11 -10.45
C ARG A 318 26.23 -1.12 -11.28
N HIS A 319 27.07 -0.10 -11.14
CA HIS A 319 28.39 -0.08 -11.78
C HIS A 319 29.25 -1.29 -11.35
N GLU A 320 29.41 -1.49 -10.04
CA GLU A 320 30.16 -2.63 -9.46
C GLU A 320 29.51 -3.98 -9.80
N ARG A 321 28.17 -4.07 -9.78
CA ARG A 321 27.43 -5.27 -10.21
C ARG A 321 27.75 -5.61 -11.67
N ASN A 322 27.70 -4.63 -12.57
CA ASN A 322 27.98 -4.82 -13.99
C ASN A 322 29.44 -5.25 -14.23
N GLN A 323 30.41 -4.67 -13.50
CA GLN A 323 31.81 -5.10 -13.54
C GLN A 323 31.97 -6.56 -13.09
N LEU A 324 31.46 -6.92 -11.91
CA LEU A 324 31.56 -8.27 -11.34
C LEU A 324 30.80 -9.33 -12.16
N ARG A 325 29.83 -8.92 -12.97
CA ARG A 325 29.06 -9.77 -13.89
C ARG A 325 29.62 -9.81 -15.31
N GLY A 326 30.58 -8.95 -15.66
CA GLY A 326 31.06 -8.78 -17.03
C GLY A 326 30.00 -8.31 -18.04
N GLN A 327 28.88 -7.76 -17.56
CA GLN A 327 27.67 -7.54 -18.36
C GLN A 327 26.86 -6.36 -17.81
N ARG A 328 26.22 -5.58 -18.71
CA ARG A 328 25.19 -4.60 -18.37
C ARG A 328 23.79 -5.22 -18.50
N GLY A 329 22.89 -4.90 -17.57
CA GLY A 329 21.47 -5.24 -17.68
C GLY A 329 20.65 -4.10 -18.28
N PHE A 330 19.60 -4.45 -19.02
CA PHE A 330 18.69 -3.53 -19.70
C PHE A 330 17.40 -4.28 -20.09
N THR A 331 16.36 -3.53 -20.50
CA THR A 331 15.07 -4.11 -20.90
C THR A 331 14.83 -3.92 -22.40
N VAL A 332 14.59 -5.02 -23.11
CA VAL A 332 14.04 -5.02 -24.47
C VAL A 332 12.53 -5.26 -24.37
N TRP A 333 11.74 -4.25 -24.70
CA TRP A 333 10.29 -4.24 -24.54
C TRP A 333 9.59 -4.44 -25.88
N PHE A 334 9.17 -5.68 -26.19
CA PHE A 334 8.44 -5.95 -27.42
C PHE A 334 6.97 -5.56 -27.28
N THR A 335 6.47 -4.69 -28.17
CA THR A 335 5.06 -4.27 -28.26
C THR A 335 4.48 -4.59 -29.64
N GLY A 336 3.17 -4.81 -29.75
CA GLY A 336 2.51 -5.14 -31.03
C GLY A 336 1.24 -5.98 -30.87
N LEU A 337 0.50 -6.17 -31.96
CA LEU A 337 -0.74 -6.97 -32.02
C LEU A 337 -0.57 -8.45 -31.59
N SER A 338 -1.67 -9.13 -31.26
CA SER A 338 -1.62 -10.60 -31.11
C SER A 338 -1.13 -11.26 -32.41
N ALA A 339 -0.49 -12.43 -32.33
CA ALA A 339 0.15 -13.12 -33.46
C ALA A 339 1.25 -12.34 -34.23
N SER A 340 1.66 -11.13 -33.80
CA SER A 340 2.71 -10.35 -34.50
C SER A 340 4.12 -10.96 -34.46
N GLY A 341 4.34 -12.03 -33.69
CA GLY A 341 5.63 -12.73 -33.61
C GLY A 341 6.54 -12.31 -32.46
N LYS A 342 6.12 -11.37 -31.58
CA LYS A 342 6.88 -10.93 -30.40
C LYS A 342 7.56 -12.06 -29.64
N SER A 343 6.81 -13.05 -29.18
CA SER A 343 7.34 -14.16 -28.36
C SER A 343 8.28 -15.07 -29.15
N THR A 344 8.09 -15.20 -30.46
CA THR A 344 9.00 -15.93 -31.37
C THR A 344 10.35 -15.21 -31.47
N VAL A 345 10.34 -13.91 -31.80
CA VAL A 345 11.57 -13.10 -31.90
C VAL A 345 12.25 -12.97 -30.54
N ALA A 346 11.49 -12.79 -29.46
CA ALA A 346 12.03 -12.73 -28.10
C ALA A 346 12.67 -14.06 -27.66
N THR A 347 12.12 -15.22 -28.06
CA THR A 347 12.73 -16.54 -27.75
C THR A 347 14.00 -16.77 -28.57
N ALA A 348 14.02 -16.39 -29.84
CA ALA A 348 15.22 -16.48 -30.67
C ALA A 348 16.33 -15.50 -30.21
N LEU A 349 15.94 -14.30 -29.75
CA LEU A 349 16.86 -13.33 -29.13
C LEU A 349 17.39 -13.83 -27.77
N GLU A 350 16.53 -14.41 -26.93
CA GLU A 350 16.92 -15.06 -25.66
C GLU A 350 17.99 -16.13 -25.90
N GLN A 351 17.75 -17.01 -26.88
CA GLN A 351 18.72 -18.02 -27.30
C GLN A 351 20.01 -17.39 -27.82
N HIS A 352 19.95 -16.41 -28.72
CA HIS A 352 21.15 -15.78 -29.28
C HIS A 352 22.03 -15.11 -28.21
N LEU A 353 21.43 -14.33 -27.31
CA LEU A 353 22.13 -13.66 -26.21
C LEU A 353 22.83 -14.66 -25.28
N LEU A 354 22.16 -15.77 -24.95
CA LEU A 354 22.73 -16.85 -24.14
C LEU A 354 23.91 -17.56 -24.86
N HIS A 355 23.86 -17.75 -26.18
CA HIS A 355 24.97 -18.34 -26.95
C HIS A 355 26.22 -17.44 -26.98
N ILE A 356 26.05 -16.11 -26.98
CA ILE A 356 27.18 -15.16 -26.84
C ILE A 356 27.55 -14.89 -25.36
N GLY A 357 27.09 -15.73 -24.43
CA GLY A 357 27.48 -15.71 -23.02
C GLY A 357 26.78 -14.67 -22.15
N LEU A 358 25.79 -13.95 -22.67
CA LEU A 358 25.05 -12.92 -21.94
C LEU A 358 23.82 -13.51 -21.25
N ALA A 359 23.66 -13.21 -19.96
CA ALA A 359 22.46 -13.56 -19.22
C ALA A 359 21.25 -12.76 -19.75
N ALA A 360 20.29 -13.46 -20.35
CA ALA A 360 18.99 -12.94 -20.75
C ALA A 360 17.87 -13.74 -20.07
N TYR A 361 16.71 -13.12 -19.87
CA TYR A 361 15.51 -13.79 -19.39
C TYR A 361 14.23 -13.18 -19.95
N ARG A 362 13.36 -14.02 -20.48
CA ARG A 362 12.12 -13.62 -21.15
C ARG A 362 10.92 -13.63 -20.21
N LEU A 363 10.15 -12.56 -20.25
CA LEU A 363 8.91 -12.36 -19.51
C LEU A 363 7.75 -12.35 -20.51
N ASP A 364 6.79 -13.26 -20.34
CA ASP A 364 5.70 -13.45 -21.30
C ASP A 364 4.36 -13.85 -20.68
N GLY A 365 3.36 -14.04 -21.55
CA GLY A 365 2.02 -14.46 -21.16
C GLY A 365 1.96 -15.88 -20.61
N ASP A 366 2.96 -16.73 -20.83
CA ASP A 366 2.93 -18.13 -20.40
C ASP A 366 3.63 -18.29 -19.02
N ASN A 367 4.67 -17.51 -18.71
CA ASN A 367 5.34 -17.53 -17.39
C ASN A 367 4.85 -16.49 -16.37
N VAL A 368 4.39 -15.30 -16.78
CA VAL A 368 3.89 -14.27 -15.82
C VAL A 368 2.40 -14.48 -15.49
N ARG A 369 1.56 -14.78 -16.49
CA ARG A 369 0.08 -14.71 -16.36
C ARG A 369 -0.50 -15.75 -15.41
N PHE A 370 0.05 -16.96 -15.37
CA PHE A 370 -0.40 -18.04 -14.48
C PHE A 370 0.33 -18.05 -13.12
N GLY A 371 1.39 -17.24 -12.98
CA GLY A 371 2.16 -17.07 -11.75
C GLY A 371 1.83 -15.77 -11.02
N LEU A 372 2.58 -14.71 -11.33
CA LEU A 372 2.53 -13.40 -10.65
C LEU A 372 1.23 -12.63 -10.90
N ASN A 373 0.64 -12.77 -12.09
CA ASN A 373 -0.52 -11.99 -12.54
C ASN A 373 -1.80 -12.85 -12.66
N LYS A 374 -1.87 -13.97 -11.93
CA LYS A 374 -2.99 -14.95 -11.97
C LYS A 374 -4.30 -14.44 -11.38
N ASP A 375 -4.24 -13.34 -10.63
CA ASP A 375 -5.36 -12.59 -10.07
C ASP A 375 -5.98 -11.59 -11.06
N LEU A 376 -5.32 -11.32 -12.19
CA LEU A 376 -5.70 -10.27 -13.12
C LEU A 376 -6.54 -10.79 -14.30
N GLY A 377 -7.72 -10.22 -14.46
CA GLY A 377 -8.62 -10.47 -15.59
C GLY A 377 -8.14 -9.84 -16.90
N PHE A 378 -9.03 -9.75 -17.88
CA PHE A 378 -8.75 -9.13 -19.18
C PHE A 378 -9.40 -7.75 -19.35
N SER A 379 -9.91 -7.13 -18.28
CA SER A 379 -10.39 -5.74 -18.35
C SER A 379 -9.25 -4.76 -18.61
N GLU A 380 -9.56 -3.50 -18.97
CA GLU A 380 -8.57 -2.44 -19.11
C GLU A 380 -7.74 -2.27 -17.83
N LYS A 381 -8.40 -2.09 -16.66
CA LYS A 381 -7.72 -1.99 -15.37
C LYS A 381 -6.76 -3.16 -15.09
N ASP A 382 -7.16 -4.38 -15.44
CA ASP A 382 -6.33 -5.56 -15.27
C ASP A 382 -5.12 -5.58 -16.22
N ARG A 383 -5.25 -5.02 -17.44
CA ARG A 383 -4.15 -4.88 -18.41
C ARG A 383 -3.12 -3.89 -17.91
N ASN A 384 -3.56 -2.72 -17.45
CA ASN A 384 -2.66 -1.66 -17.01
C ASN A 384 -1.89 -2.10 -15.75
N GLU A 385 -2.56 -2.73 -14.78
CA GLU A 385 -1.89 -3.33 -13.60
C GLU A 385 -0.97 -4.50 -14.00
N ASN A 386 -1.38 -5.34 -14.96
CA ASN A 386 -0.55 -6.42 -15.49
C ASN A 386 0.76 -5.86 -16.08
N ILE A 387 0.69 -4.82 -16.93
CA ILE A 387 1.85 -4.17 -17.52
C ILE A 387 2.71 -3.46 -16.46
N ARG A 388 2.10 -2.76 -15.49
CA ARG A 388 2.82 -2.12 -14.38
C ARG A 388 3.65 -3.13 -13.56
N ARG A 389 3.08 -4.30 -13.22
CA ARG A 389 3.81 -5.38 -12.54
C ARG A 389 4.96 -5.91 -13.39
N ILE A 390 4.74 -6.10 -14.70
CA ILE A 390 5.78 -6.56 -15.63
C ILE A 390 6.92 -5.54 -15.73
N ALA A 391 6.63 -4.24 -15.74
CA ALA A 391 7.64 -3.19 -15.79
C ALA A 391 8.56 -3.21 -14.56
N GLU A 392 8.02 -3.34 -13.35
CA GLU A 392 8.82 -3.47 -12.12
C GLU A 392 9.67 -4.76 -12.12
N VAL A 393 9.12 -5.89 -12.60
CA VAL A 393 9.89 -7.14 -12.71
C VAL A 393 11.01 -7.02 -13.75
N ALA A 394 10.74 -6.45 -14.93
CA ALA A 394 11.75 -6.23 -15.96
C ALA A 394 12.90 -5.34 -15.45
N LYS A 395 12.56 -4.27 -14.74
CA LYS A 395 13.51 -3.39 -14.03
C LYS A 395 14.36 -4.13 -13.00
N LEU A 396 13.81 -5.09 -12.25
CA LEU A 396 14.58 -5.90 -11.31
C LEU A 396 15.57 -6.84 -12.02
N PHE A 397 15.18 -7.43 -13.17
CA PHE A 397 16.12 -8.20 -14.01
C PHE A 397 17.23 -7.30 -14.59
N ALA A 398 16.88 -6.14 -15.12
CA ALA A 398 17.83 -5.15 -15.65
C ALA A 398 18.78 -4.62 -14.55
N ASP A 399 18.30 -4.33 -13.35
CA ASP A 399 19.14 -3.97 -12.20
C ASP A 399 20.08 -5.10 -11.77
N SER A 400 19.67 -6.37 -11.92
CA SER A 400 20.51 -7.55 -11.63
C SER A 400 21.56 -7.88 -12.71
N SER A 401 21.88 -6.94 -13.60
CA SER A 401 22.79 -7.13 -14.74
C SER A 401 22.34 -8.26 -15.70
N THR A 402 21.03 -8.42 -15.90
CA THR A 402 20.43 -9.40 -16.83
C THR A 402 19.63 -8.66 -17.91
N ILE A 403 19.57 -9.20 -19.12
CA ILE A 403 18.78 -8.62 -20.22
C ILE A 403 17.33 -9.11 -20.09
N ALA A 404 16.41 -8.23 -19.73
CA ALA A 404 14.99 -8.55 -19.61
C ALA A 404 14.30 -8.44 -20.98
N LEU A 405 13.63 -9.51 -21.43
CA LEU A 405 12.94 -9.55 -22.74
C LEU A 405 11.43 -9.67 -22.53
N THR A 406 10.69 -8.55 -22.55
CA THR A 406 9.23 -8.59 -22.31
C THR A 406 8.47 -8.76 -23.63
N SER A 407 7.50 -9.69 -23.72
CA SER A 407 6.83 -10.04 -24.99
C SER A 407 5.30 -9.92 -24.96
N PHE A 408 4.80 -8.88 -24.28
CA PHE A 408 3.36 -8.63 -24.08
C PHE A 408 2.77 -7.76 -25.20
N ILE A 409 1.44 -7.66 -25.26
CA ILE A 409 0.78 -6.78 -26.24
C ILE A 409 1.00 -5.30 -25.89
N SER A 410 0.97 -4.95 -24.59
CA SER A 410 1.12 -3.59 -24.04
C SER A 410 0.41 -2.52 -24.89
N PRO A 411 -0.92 -2.58 -25.07
CA PRO A 411 -1.61 -1.89 -26.15
C PRO A 411 -1.63 -0.36 -26.03
N TYR A 412 -1.65 0.18 -24.82
CA TYR A 412 -1.74 1.63 -24.56
C TYR A 412 -0.33 2.25 -24.49
N ARG A 413 -0.12 3.44 -25.08
CA ARG A 413 1.18 4.13 -24.98
C ARG A 413 1.50 4.56 -23.55
N ALA A 414 0.50 4.97 -22.77
CA ALA A 414 0.67 5.41 -21.40
C ALA A 414 1.34 4.34 -20.52
N ASP A 415 0.90 3.08 -20.60
CA ASP A 415 1.51 1.96 -19.86
C ASP A 415 2.97 1.72 -20.26
N ARG A 416 3.31 1.88 -21.56
CA ARG A 416 4.67 1.71 -22.07
C ARG A 416 5.57 2.88 -21.68
N GLN A 417 5.04 4.11 -21.66
CA GLN A 417 5.75 5.28 -21.15
C GLN A 417 6.03 5.14 -19.64
N ILE A 418 5.04 4.72 -18.84
CA ILE A 418 5.25 4.40 -17.42
C ILE A 418 6.35 3.34 -17.26
N ALA A 419 6.36 2.29 -18.08
CA ALA A 419 7.41 1.28 -18.06
C ALA A 419 8.80 1.84 -18.41
N ARG A 420 8.89 2.73 -19.41
CA ARG A 420 10.12 3.44 -19.81
C ARG A 420 10.62 4.38 -18.72
N ASP A 421 9.75 5.23 -18.18
CA ASP A 421 10.05 6.18 -17.11
C ASP A 421 10.53 5.46 -15.83
N LEU A 422 9.96 4.30 -15.53
CA LEU A 422 10.36 3.46 -14.40
C LEU A 422 11.82 2.98 -14.50
N HIS A 423 12.33 2.76 -15.71
CA HIS A 423 13.72 2.38 -15.98
C HIS A 423 14.65 3.60 -16.04
N ALA A 424 14.20 4.69 -16.68
CA ALA A 424 14.92 5.97 -16.72
C ALA A 424 15.18 6.53 -15.31
N ASN A 425 14.15 6.53 -14.45
CA ASN A 425 14.23 6.99 -13.07
C ASN A 425 14.81 5.94 -12.09
N ALA A 426 15.29 4.79 -12.57
CA ALA A 426 15.90 3.76 -11.73
C ALA A 426 17.35 4.09 -11.30
N SER A 427 17.66 5.32 -10.90
CA SER A 427 18.98 5.64 -10.32
C SER A 427 18.98 5.41 -8.80
N GLN A 428 20.00 4.71 -8.31
CA GLN A 428 20.35 4.70 -6.89
C GLN A 428 21.74 5.31 -6.74
N SER A 429 21.89 6.28 -5.84
CA SER A 429 23.20 6.79 -5.36
C SER A 429 24.26 7.13 -6.44
N GLY A 430 23.83 7.56 -7.64
CA GLY A 430 24.74 7.94 -8.73
C GLY A 430 24.90 6.89 -9.85
N ASP A 431 24.19 5.76 -9.80
CA ASP A 431 24.14 4.80 -10.91
C ASP A 431 23.42 5.38 -12.15
N ASP A 432 23.95 5.10 -13.35
CA ASP A 432 23.33 5.41 -14.64
C ASP A 432 21.91 4.83 -14.76
N ALA A 433 21.03 5.52 -15.50
CA ALA A 433 19.69 5.04 -15.85
C ALA A 433 19.69 3.64 -16.49
N LEU A 434 18.65 2.84 -16.24
CA LEU A 434 18.51 1.53 -16.91
C LEU A 434 18.04 1.74 -18.36
N PRO A 435 18.76 1.20 -19.37
CA PRO A 435 18.32 1.31 -20.76
C PRO A 435 17.01 0.55 -21.01
N PHE A 436 16.10 1.18 -21.76
CA PHE A 436 14.79 0.63 -22.14
C PHE A 436 14.61 0.77 -23.66
N ILE A 437 14.60 -0.36 -24.36
CA ILE A 437 14.60 -0.46 -25.83
C ILE A 437 13.23 -0.97 -26.25
N GLU A 438 12.36 -0.09 -26.72
CA GLU A 438 11.03 -0.46 -27.22
C GLU A 438 11.12 -0.98 -28.64
N VAL A 439 10.72 -2.24 -28.82
CA VAL A 439 10.73 -2.96 -30.08
C VAL A 439 9.30 -3.07 -30.59
N PHE A 440 8.92 -2.23 -31.54
CA PHE A 440 7.63 -2.31 -32.20
C PHE A 440 7.63 -3.44 -33.23
N VAL A 441 6.91 -4.52 -32.91
CA VAL A 441 6.67 -5.64 -33.80
C VAL A 441 5.39 -5.36 -34.60
N ASP A 442 5.60 -4.57 -35.65
CA ASP A 442 4.60 -4.00 -36.54
C ASP A 442 4.24 -4.99 -37.66
N ILE A 443 2.95 -5.32 -37.78
CA ILE A 443 2.36 -6.00 -38.94
C ILE A 443 0.92 -5.49 -39.15
N PRO A 444 0.38 -5.58 -40.38
CA PRO A 444 -1.04 -5.35 -40.62
C PRO A 444 -1.93 -6.29 -39.79
N LEU A 445 -3.13 -5.82 -39.43
CA LEU A 445 -4.11 -6.61 -38.69
C LEU A 445 -4.51 -7.87 -39.46
N GLU A 446 -4.58 -7.76 -40.79
CA GLU A 446 -4.96 -8.82 -41.72
C GLU A 446 -3.95 -9.97 -41.71
N GLU A 447 -2.65 -9.68 -41.61
CA GLU A 447 -1.60 -10.69 -41.43
C GLU A 447 -1.64 -11.30 -40.02
N ALA A 448 -2.06 -10.55 -39.00
CA ALA A 448 -2.26 -11.08 -37.66
C ALA A 448 -3.45 -12.06 -37.58
N GLU A 449 -4.59 -11.71 -38.21
CA GLU A 449 -5.78 -12.58 -38.33
C GLU A 449 -5.51 -13.82 -39.18
N LYS A 450 -4.72 -13.69 -40.26
CA LYS A 450 -4.28 -14.80 -41.13
C LYS A 450 -3.34 -15.79 -40.41
N ARG A 451 -2.54 -15.32 -39.44
CA ARG A 451 -1.64 -16.17 -38.64
C ARG A 451 -2.37 -16.95 -37.54
N ASP A 452 -3.27 -16.28 -36.82
CA ASP A 452 -4.03 -16.70 -35.63
C ASP A 452 -3.75 -18.11 -35.02
N PRO A 453 -2.53 -18.36 -34.49
CA PRO A 453 -2.09 -19.72 -34.13
C PRO A 453 -2.74 -20.26 -32.85
N LYS A 454 -3.45 -19.41 -32.10
CA LYS A 454 -4.23 -19.77 -30.91
C LYS A 454 -5.75 -19.67 -31.14
N GLY A 455 -6.21 -19.39 -32.37
CA GLY A 455 -7.63 -19.28 -32.73
C GLY A 455 -8.38 -18.15 -32.01
N LEU A 456 -7.68 -17.08 -31.63
CA LEU A 456 -8.18 -15.98 -30.81
C LEU A 456 -8.83 -14.88 -31.65
N TYR A 457 -8.27 -14.54 -32.81
CA TYR A 457 -8.87 -13.57 -33.73
C TYR A 457 -10.20 -14.07 -34.27
N LYS A 458 -10.29 -15.35 -34.66
CA LYS A 458 -11.57 -15.96 -35.08
C LYS A 458 -12.65 -15.85 -34.00
N LYS A 459 -12.29 -16.10 -32.74
CA LYS A 459 -13.20 -15.99 -31.58
C LYS A 459 -13.57 -14.55 -31.22
N ALA A 460 -12.64 -13.61 -31.39
CA ALA A 460 -12.91 -12.18 -31.22
C ALA A 460 -13.88 -11.66 -32.29
N ARG A 461 -13.67 -12.02 -33.57
CA ARG A 461 -14.59 -11.72 -34.68
C ARG A 461 -15.97 -12.36 -34.49
N ALA A 462 -16.05 -13.52 -33.85
CA ALA A 462 -17.31 -14.18 -33.46
C ALA A 462 -17.97 -13.60 -32.18
N GLY A 463 -17.33 -12.66 -31.48
CA GLY A 463 -17.84 -12.08 -30.22
C GLY A 463 -17.69 -12.98 -28.99
N GLU A 464 -17.05 -14.15 -29.10
CA GLU A 464 -16.76 -15.05 -27.98
C GLU A 464 -15.73 -14.44 -27.01
N ILE A 465 -14.77 -13.67 -27.53
CA ILE A 465 -13.76 -12.96 -26.74
C ILE A 465 -14.03 -11.46 -26.85
N LYS A 466 -14.37 -10.85 -25.72
CA LYS A 466 -14.58 -9.40 -25.60
C LYS A 466 -13.24 -8.65 -25.49
N ASP A 467 -13.30 -7.36 -25.77
CA ASP A 467 -12.21 -6.39 -25.57
C ASP A 467 -10.88 -6.81 -26.24
N PHE A 468 -10.93 -7.54 -27.35
CA PHE A 468 -9.74 -8.10 -27.97
C PHE A 468 -8.97 -7.04 -28.75
N THR A 469 -7.69 -6.86 -28.43
CA THR A 469 -6.82 -5.83 -29.03
C THR A 469 -6.73 -6.00 -30.56
N GLY A 470 -7.02 -4.92 -31.28
CA GLY A 470 -7.08 -4.87 -32.74
C GLY A 470 -8.45 -5.20 -33.35
N ILE A 471 -9.41 -5.69 -32.55
CA ILE A 471 -10.74 -6.11 -33.03
C ILE A 471 -11.87 -5.36 -32.31
N SER A 472 -11.86 -5.37 -30.97
CA SER A 472 -12.86 -4.70 -30.14
C SER A 472 -12.27 -3.92 -28.96
N ALA A 473 -10.94 -3.80 -28.91
CA ALA A 473 -10.18 -2.86 -28.07
C ALA A 473 -9.01 -2.29 -28.90
N PRO A 474 -8.54 -1.06 -28.62
CA PRO A 474 -7.50 -0.42 -29.41
C PRO A 474 -6.12 -1.10 -29.27
N TYR A 475 -5.26 -0.81 -30.24
CA TYR A 475 -3.80 -0.92 -30.13
C TYR A 475 -3.22 0.43 -30.52
N GLU A 476 -2.48 1.09 -29.63
CA GLU A 476 -1.77 2.33 -29.90
C GLU A 476 -0.33 1.99 -30.31
N ALA A 477 -0.05 2.10 -31.62
CA ALA A 477 1.31 1.99 -32.13
C ALA A 477 2.23 3.04 -31.46
N PRO A 478 3.48 2.69 -31.13
CA PRO A 478 4.45 3.67 -30.64
C PRO A 478 4.85 4.63 -31.76
N GLU A 479 4.93 5.91 -31.44
CA GLU A 479 5.31 6.95 -32.39
C GLU A 479 6.82 7.00 -32.62
N ASN A 480 7.62 6.74 -31.57
CA ASN A 480 9.08 6.77 -31.60
C ASN A 480 9.70 5.57 -30.84
N PRO A 481 9.49 4.32 -31.28
CA PRO A 481 10.18 3.15 -30.72
C PRO A 481 11.66 3.17 -31.09
N GLU A 482 12.54 2.61 -30.25
CA GLU A 482 13.95 2.44 -30.58
C GLU A 482 14.18 1.53 -31.80
N ILE A 483 13.33 0.52 -31.99
CA ILE A 483 13.41 -0.42 -33.11
C ILE A 483 12.02 -0.76 -33.65
N THR A 484 11.79 -0.62 -34.95
CA THR A 484 10.60 -1.17 -35.64
C THR A 484 10.98 -2.40 -36.46
N ILE A 485 10.21 -3.49 -36.32
CA ILE A 485 10.42 -4.79 -36.98
C ILE A 485 9.14 -5.20 -37.71
N ARG A 486 9.28 -5.42 -39.02
CA ARG A 486 8.22 -5.89 -39.92
C ARG A 486 8.30 -7.41 -40.08
N THR A 487 7.65 -8.17 -39.20
CA THR A 487 7.69 -9.66 -39.27
C THR A 487 6.80 -10.24 -40.37
N ASP A 488 6.13 -9.39 -41.15
CA ASP A 488 5.54 -9.69 -42.45
C ASP A 488 6.57 -9.69 -43.60
N GLN A 489 7.75 -9.12 -43.38
CA GLN A 489 8.79 -8.90 -44.39
C GLN A 489 10.17 -9.46 -44.01
N LEU A 490 10.45 -9.61 -42.72
CA LEU A 490 11.72 -10.11 -42.17
C LEU A 490 11.57 -11.54 -41.62
N SER A 491 12.61 -12.35 -41.77
CA SER A 491 12.73 -13.63 -41.05
C SER A 491 12.89 -13.41 -39.54
N VAL A 492 12.82 -14.48 -38.74
CA VAL A 492 13.08 -14.39 -37.29
C VAL A 492 14.56 -14.05 -37.05
N GLU A 493 15.43 -14.61 -37.88
CA GLU A 493 16.88 -14.47 -37.87
C GLU A 493 17.31 -13.04 -38.20
N ASP A 494 16.73 -12.42 -39.24
CA ASP A 494 16.96 -11.01 -39.59
C ASP A 494 16.36 -10.07 -38.54
N SER A 495 15.21 -10.44 -37.96
CA SER A 495 14.59 -9.69 -36.86
C SER A 495 15.47 -9.67 -35.61
N VAL A 496 16.07 -10.81 -35.25
CA VAL A 496 17.05 -10.90 -34.15
C VAL A 496 18.32 -10.12 -34.50
N ARG A 497 18.86 -10.29 -35.71
CA ARG A 497 20.09 -9.58 -36.14
C ARG A 497 19.94 -8.07 -36.02
N LYS A 498 18.82 -7.50 -36.49
CA LYS A 498 18.51 -6.07 -36.38
C LYS A 498 18.49 -5.56 -34.93
N ILE A 499 18.03 -6.38 -33.97
CA ILE A 499 18.07 -6.02 -32.54
C ILE A 499 19.50 -6.07 -32.02
N VAL A 500 20.25 -7.12 -32.33
CA VAL A 500 21.64 -7.31 -31.89
C VAL A 500 22.55 -6.19 -32.43
N GLU A 501 22.38 -5.82 -33.71
CA GLU A 501 23.07 -4.69 -34.36
C GLU A 501 22.81 -3.37 -33.60
N TYR A 502 21.55 -3.06 -33.27
CA TYR A 502 21.20 -1.87 -32.49
C TYR A 502 21.79 -1.90 -31.07
N LEU A 503 21.67 -3.03 -30.36
CA LEU A 503 22.19 -3.16 -28.99
C LEU A 503 23.72 -3.00 -28.94
N ALA A 504 24.41 -3.45 -29.99
CA ALA A 504 25.85 -3.23 -30.17
C ALA A 504 26.18 -1.78 -30.50
N GLU A 505 25.44 -1.14 -31.43
CA GLU A 505 25.61 0.28 -31.79
C GLU A 505 25.48 1.20 -30.57
N LYS A 506 24.55 0.89 -29.65
CA LYS A 506 24.35 1.65 -28.40
C LYS A 506 25.29 1.26 -27.25
N GLY A 507 26.28 0.39 -27.48
CA GLY A 507 27.25 -0.03 -26.46
C GLY A 507 26.60 -0.74 -25.26
N LEU A 508 25.51 -1.47 -25.50
CA LEU A 508 24.78 -2.24 -24.47
C LEU A 508 25.29 -3.69 -24.41
N ILE A 509 25.71 -4.22 -25.55
CA ILE A 509 26.43 -5.50 -25.68
C ILE A 509 27.73 -5.25 -26.47
N SER A 510 28.78 -6.01 -26.17
CA SER A 510 29.98 -6.04 -27.01
C SER A 510 29.67 -6.75 -28.33
N GLN A 511 30.17 -6.25 -29.47
CA GLN A 511 30.23 -7.08 -30.67
C GLN A 511 31.25 -8.20 -30.41
N THR A 512 30.77 -9.44 -30.34
CA THR A 512 31.62 -10.63 -30.26
C THR A 512 32.16 -10.92 -31.66
N THR A 513 33.19 -10.18 -32.06
CA THR A 513 33.96 -10.52 -33.26
C THR A 513 34.65 -11.86 -33.01
N GLU A 514 34.26 -12.85 -33.81
CA GLU A 514 34.71 -14.25 -33.83
C GLU A 514 34.17 -15.21 -32.75
N THR A 515 33.83 -16.40 -33.25
CA THR A 515 33.46 -17.63 -32.54
C THR A 515 34.52 -18.10 -31.54
N ARG A 516 34.07 -18.88 -30.55
CA ARG A 516 34.94 -19.62 -29.62
C ARG A 516 34.41 -21.03 -29.37
#